data_AF-B4FZX2-F1
#
_entry.id   AF-B4FZX2-F1
#
_cell.length_a   1.000
_cell.length_b   1.000
_cell.length_c   1.000
_cell.angle_alpha   90.00
_cell.angle_beta   90.00
_cell.angle_gamma   90.00
#
_symmetry.space_group_name_H-M   'P 1'
#
loop_
_entity.id
_entity.type
_entity.pdbx_description
1 polymer ?
#
loop_
_entity_poly.entity_id
_entity_poly.type
_entity_poly.pdbx_seq_one_letter_code
_entity_poly.pdbx_strand_id
1 'polypeptide(L)'
;MTLSLGLLRSGLLNRRINQPANQVLRLHLAFSSASPSPSDPSAAAAGPQTTIREGKVEIFLDESNSVFYNKTQVNNRDISIAVLRSFILKRHEEYAARSRKGPGDTTLSAQAKYKEPKVLEALAASGLRAIRYAVEVDGIGEVTAVDNNEAAVEACKKNIQHNGSLASSKVVPHHADARVYMLTHPKEFDVVDLDPYGSPAAFLDSAVQCVADGGILMCSATDMAVLAGGNAEVCFSKYGSYPLRGKHCHEMALRILLACIESHAIRHKRYIVPIISVHMDFYIRVFLG
;
A
#
# COMPACT_ATOMS: atom_id res chain seq x y z
N MET A 1 -14.15 -38.00 12.86
CA MET A 1 -15.62 -37.82 12.90
C MET A 1 -16.08 -38.09 14.31
N THR A 2 -16.38 -37.04 15.06
CA THR A 2 -16.96 -37.15 16.41
C THR A 2 -18.03 -36.08 16.50
N LEU A 3 -19.28 -36.53 16.39
CA LEU A 3 -20.51 -35.74 16.49
C LEU A 3 -20.79 -35.45 17.98
N SER A 4 -21.10 -34.20 18.31
CA SER A 4 -21.76 -33.86 19.57
C SER A 4 -23.16 -33.33 19.27
N LEU A 5 -24.15 -34.03 19.81
CA LEU A 5 -25.59 -33.81 19.70
C LEU A 5 -26.03 -32.62 20.57
N GLY A 6 -26.97 -31.83 20.06
CA GLY A 6 -27.61 -30.76 20.80
C GLY A 6 -28.71 -31.25 21.75
N LEU A 7 -29.09 -30.37 22.69
CA LEU A 7 -30.38 -30.42 23.36
C LEU A 7 -30.97 -29.01 23.44
N LEU A 8 -32.02 -28.80 22.64
CA LEU A 8 -33.00 -27.74 22.81
C LEU A 8 -33.82 -28.00 24.10
N ARG A 9 -34.15 -26.93 24.82
CA ARG A 9 -35.40 -26.85 25.60
C ARG A 9 -36.16 -25.59 25.22
N SER A 10 -37.37 -25.81 24.70
CA SER A 10 -38.42 -24.85 24.41
C SER A 10 -39.39 -24.70 25.59
N GLY A 11 -40.06 -23.54 25.69
CA GLY A 11 -41.31 -23.35 26.46
C GLY A 11 -41.32 -22.01 27.21
N LEU A 12 -41.66 -20.89 26.54
CA LEU A 12 -42.99 -20.27 26.47
C LEU A 12 -43.46 -19.63 27.79
N LEU A 13 -43.59 -18.29 27.82
CA LEU A 13 -44.88 -17.65 28.10
C LEU A 13 -44.89 -16.14 27.76
N ASN A 14 -45.98 -15.77 27.07
CA ASN A 14 -46.44 -14.46 26.66
C ASN A 14 -46.49 -13.39 27.77
N ARG A 15 -46.26 -12.13 27.39
CA ARG A 15 -47.21 -11.03 27.67
C ARG A 15 -46.97 -9.84 26.74
N ARG A 16 -47.92 -9.62 25.83
CA ARG A 16 -48.14 -8.35 25.10
C ARG A 16 -48.85 -7.36 26.04
N ILE A 17 -48.46 -6.09 26.01
CA ILE A 17 -49.29 -4.97 26.44
C ILE A 17 -49.31 -3.92 25.32
N ASN A 18 -50.52 -3.52 24.96
CA ASN A 18 -50.92 -2.60 23.90
C ASN A 18 -50.96 -1.14 24.40
N GLN A 19 -50.42 -0.22 23.59
CA GLN A 19 -50.97 1.10 23.16
C GLN A 19 -51.42 2.17 24.22
N PRO A 20 -51.66 3.47 23.85
CA PRO A 20 -51.82 4.04 22.49
C PRO A 20 -51.02 5.32 22.18
N ALA A 21 -51.08 5.67 20.88
CA ALA A 21 -50.78 6.98 20.30
C ALA A 21 -52.02 7.86 20.26
N ASN A 22 -51.85 9.18 20.38
CA ASN A 22 -52.71 10.28 19.89
C ASN A 22 -52.19 11.59 20.51
N GLN A 23 -52.32 12.80 19.98
CA GLN A 23 -52.57 13.43 18.67
C GLN A 23 -52.71 14.92 19.04
N VAL A 24 -52.31 15.88 18.17
CA VAL A 24 -53.02 17.17 17.95
C VAL A 24 -52.91 18.22 19.12
N LEU A 25 -52.63 19.52 18.99
CA LEU A 25 -52.53 20.52 17.91
C LEU A 25 -52.11 21.88 18.53
N ARG A 26 -51.60 22.80 17.67
CA ARG A 26 -51.73 24.28 17.69
C ARG A 26 -51.02 25.06 18.82
N LEU A 27 -50.46 26.27 18.62
CA LEU A 27 -50.85 27.42 17.78
C LEU A 27 -49.64 28.40 17.66
N HIS A 28 -49.12 28.68 16.45
CA HIS A 28 -49.10 30.00 15.75
C HIS A 28 -48.33 31.18 16.39
N LEU A 29 -47.33 31.71 15.64
CA LEU A 29 -47.25 33.06 15.00
C LEU A 29 -46.43 34.02 15.87
N ALA A 30 -45.58 34.94 15.42
CA ALA A 30 -45.15 35.51 14.14
C ALA A 30 -43.83 36.29 14.46
N PHE A 31 -42.87 36.55 13.57
CA PHE A 31 -42.79 37.60 12.54
C PHE A 31 -41.36 37.49 11.94
N SER A 32 -41.19 37.41 10.60
CA SER A 32 -40.69 38.49 9.72
C SER A 32 -39.45 39.24 10.27
N SER A 33 -38.27 39.27 9.65
CA SER A 33 -37.97 39.77 8.31
C SER A 33 -36.46 39.65 7.97
N ALA A 34 -36.18 39.69 6.65
CA ALA A 34 -34.94 40.12 5.99
C ALA A 34 -33.68 39.20 6.01
N SER A 35 -33.39 38.67 4.82
CA SER A 35 -32.15 38.04 4.37
C SER A 35 -31.02 39.04 4.05
N PRO A 36 -29.74 38.68 4.26
CA PRO A 36 -28.64 39.11 3.41
C PRO A 36 -28.16 37.97 2.50
N SER A 37 -27.86 38.34 1.26
CA SER A 37 -27.28 37.55 0.17
C SER A 37 -25.92 36.90 0.53
N PRO A 38 -25.52 35.81 -0.15
CA PRO A 38 -24.27 35.12 0.12
C PRO A 38 -23.10 35.97 -0.38
N SER A 39 -22.35 36.57 0.54
CA SER A 39 -20.99 37.04 0.23
C SER A 39 -20.10 35.80 0.11
N ASP A 40 -19.36 35.72 -0.99
CA ASP A 40 -18.32 34.73 -1.25
C ASP A 40 -17.55 34.37 0.03
N PRO A 41 -17.32 33.08 0.33
CA PRO A 41 -16.28 32.72 1.27
C PRO A 41 -14.96 33.09 0.59
N SER A 42 -14.54 34.33 0.85
CA SER A 42 -13.16 34.78 0.83
C SER A 42 -12.25 33.58 1.04
N ALA A 43 -11.35 33.35 0.08
CA ALA A 43 -10.22 32.48 0.24
C ALA A 43 -9.63 32.70 1.63
N ALA A 44 -9.95 31.80 2.55
CA ALA A 44 -9.33 31.77 3.86
C ALA A 44 -7.87 31.48 3.52
N ALA A 45 -7.03 32.52 3.62
CA ALA A 45 -5.61 32.38 3.48
C ALA A 45 -5.20 31.34 4.54
N ALA A 46 -5.00 30.11 4.09
CA ALA A 46 -4.43 29.06 4.91
C ALA A 46 -3.13 29.63 5.49
N GLY A 47 -2.97 29.55 6.80
CA GLY A 47 -1.71 29.92 7.45
C GLY A 47 -0.53 29.21 6.77
N PRO A 48 0.72 29.66 7.01
CA PRO A 48 1.89 29.06 6.39
C PRO A 48 1.89 27.55 6.62
N GLN A 49 1.58 26.79 5.57
CA GLN A 49 1.46 25.34 5.66
C GLN A 49 2.87 24.78 5.79
N THR A 50 3.16 24.14 6.92
CA THR A 50 4.50 23.60 7.18
C THR A 50 4.78 22.49 6.16
N THR A 51 5.95 22.51 5.54
CA THR A 51 6.37 21.48 4.58
C THR A 51 7.56 20.68 5.11
N ILE A 52 7.70 19.45 4.64
CA ILE A 52 8.90 18.61 4.83
C ILE A 52 9.46 18.25 3.47
N ARG A 53 10.78 18.40 3.34
CA ARG A 53 11.54 17.95 2.17
C ARG A 53 12.29 16.65 2.46
N GLU A 54 12.16 15.70 1.54
CA GLU A 54 12.94 14.48 1.51
C GLU A 54 13.41 14.19 0.07
N GLY A 55 14.73 14.08 -0.12
CA GLY A 55 15.30 13.95 -1.45
C GLY A 55 14.97 15.18 -2.31
N LYS A 56 14.40 14.94 -3.50
CA LYS A 56 13.95 16.00 -4.41
C LYS A 56 12.50 16.42 -4.19
N VAL A 57 11.80 15.79 -3.25
CA VAL A 57 10.35 15.91 -3.06
C VAL A 57 10.05 16.68 -1.78
N GLU A 58 9.00 17.48 -1.83
CA GLU A 58 8.48 18.22 -0.70
C GLU A 58 7.00 17.91 -0.50
N ILE A 59 6.58 17.64 0.73
CA ILE A 59 5.18 17.35 1.06
C ILE A 59 4.68 18.30 2.14
N PHE A 60 3.38 18.54 2.14
CA PHE A 60 2.74 19.26 3.23
C PHE A 60 2.66 18.40 4.48
N LEU A 61 3.00 18.98 5.63
CA LEU A 61 2.66 18.41 6.92
C LEU A 61 1.19 18.65 7.20
N ASP A 62 0.58 17.64 7.79
CA ASP A 62 -0.75 17.76 8.34
C ASP A 62 -0.65 17.91 9.85
N GLU A 63 -1.03 19.09 10.35
CA GLU A 63 -1.06 19.40 11.79
C GLU A 63 -2.01 18.48 12.57
N SER A 64 -3.00 17.88 11.89
CA SER A 64 -3.93 16.93 12.49
C SER A 64 -3.39 15.50 12.57
N ASN A 65 -2.16 15.23 12.11
CA ASN A 65 -1.56 13.89 12.02
C ASN A 65 -2.41 12.88 11.22
N SER A 66 -3.36 13.33 10.39
CA SER A 66 -4.18 12.42 9.57
C SER A 66 -3.37 11.81 8.42
N VAL A 67 -2.25 12.45 8.05
CA VAL A 67 -1.34 12.00 7.01
C VAL A 67 0.03 11.67 7.62
N PHE A 68 0.44 10.42 7.49
CA PHE A 68 1.67 9.94 8.13
C PHE A 68 2.95 10.36 7.42
N TYR A 69 3.91 10.84 8.21
CA TYR A 69 5.31 10.93 7.84
C TYR A 69 6.20 10.39 8.96
N ASN A 70 7.19 9.58 8.60
CA ASN A 70 8.19 9.08 9.53
C ASN A 70 9.61 9.25 8.98
N LYS A 71 10.40 10.07 9.68
CA LYS A 71 11.79 10.39 9.35
C LYS A 71 12.70 9.16 9.37
N THR A 72 12.38 8.16 10.17
CA THR A 72 13.20 6.93 10.24
C THR A 72 13.05 6.04 9.01
N GLN A 73 12.03 6.28 8.17
CA GLN A 73 11.80 5.55 6.92
C GLN A 73 12.50 6.21 5.70
N VAL A 74 13.32 7.25 5.89
CA VAL A 74 14.09 7.88 4.79
C VAL A 74 15.00 6.84 4.12
N ASN A 75 15.77 6.08 4.92
CA ASN A 75 16.66 5.05 4.40
C ASN A 75 15.90 3.94 3.65
N ASN A 76 14.69 3.60 4.09
CA ASN A 76 13.83 2.63 3.41
C ASN A 76 13.48 3.10 1.99
N ARG A 77 13.05 4.36 1.86
CA ARG A 77 12.70 4.97 0.58
C ARG A 77 13.92 5.13 -0.33
N ASP A 78 15.07 5.53 0.22
CA ASP A 78 16.32 5.67 -0.53
C ASP A 78 16.82 4.35 -1.11
N ILE A 79 16.81 3.27 -0.32
CA ILE A 79 17.20 1.94 -0.83
C ILE A 79 16.24 1.50 -1.93
N SER A 80 14.95 1.79 -1.79
CA SER A 80 13.96 1.46 -2.82
C SER A 80 14.24 2.17 -4.15
N ILE A 81 14.61 3.45 -4.10
CA ILE A 81 15.02 4.22 -5.28
C ILE A 81 16.28 3.61 -5.92
N ALA A 82 17.27 3.22 -5.10
CA ALA A 82 18.49 2.58 -5.60
C ALA A 82 18.21 1.22 -6.28
N VAL A 83 17.32 0.42 -5.69
CA VAL A 83 16.88 -0.86 -6.27
C VAL A 83 16.10 -0.64 -7.57
N LEU A 84 15.18 0.34 -7.61
CA LEU A 84 14.42 0.69 -8.81
C LEU A 84 15.33 1.12 -9.97
N ARG A 85 16.32 1.98 -9.71
CA ARG A 85 17.32 2.37 -10.73
C ARG A 85 18.06 1.14 -11.27
N SER A 86 18.48 0.24 -10.39
CA SER A 86 19.17 -0.99 -10.78
C SER A 86 18.27 -1.94 -11.58
N PHE A 87 17.00 -2.05 -11.19
CA PHE A 87 15.99 -2.83 -11.89
C PHE A 87 15.76 -2.34 -13.32
N ILE A 88 15.65 -1.03 -13.53
CA ILE A 88 15.48 -0.42 -14.85
C ILE A 88 16.69 -0.70 -15.74
N LEU A 89 17.91 -0.50 -15.23
CA LEU A 89 19.14 -0.82 -15.96
C LEU A 89 19.15 -2.28 -16.42
N LYS A 90 18.83 -3.20 -15.52
CA LYS A 90 18.73 -4.64 -15.83
C LYS A 90 17.65 -4.93 -16.88
N ARG A 91 16.49 -4.27 -16.82
CA ARG A 91 15.42 -4.45 -17.82
C ARG A 91 15.80 -3.92 -19.20
N HIS A 92 16.55 -2.82 -19.27
CA HIS A 92 17.11 -2.36 -20.53
C HIS A 92 18.11 -3.38 -21.12
N GLU A 93 18.97 -3.98 -20.30
CA GLU A 93 19.92 -5.01 -20.74
C GLU A 93 19.21 -6.26 -21.24
N GLU A 94 18.22 -6.77 -20.51
CA GLU A 94 17.42 -7.93 -20.90
C GLU A 94 16.68 -7.67 -22.23
N TYR A 95 16.12 -6.48 -22.40
CA TYR A 95 15.46 -6.08 -23.63
C TYR A 95 16.43 -5.98 -24.81
N ALA A 96 17.60 -5.37 -24.60
CA ALA A 96 18.64 -5.27 -25.62
C ALA A 96 19.16 -6.65 -26.03
N ALA A 97 19.34 -7.57 -25.07
CA ALA A 97 19.75 -8.94 -25.33
C ALA A 97 18.69 -9.74 -26.13
N ARG A 98 17.40 -9.57 -25.83
CA ARG A 98 16.30 -10.18 -26.59
C ARG A 98 16.24 -9.63 -28.02
N SER A 99 16.42 -8.33 -28.18
CA SER A 99 16.42 -7.67 -29.50
C SER A 99 17.58 -8.15 -30.40
N ARG A 100 18.73 -8.53 -29.80
CA ARG A 100 19.89 -9.07 -30.53
C ARG A 100 19.73 -10.53 -30.97
N LYS A 101 18.86 -11.33 -30.34
CA LYS A 101 18.71 -12.76 -30.63
C LYS A 101 17.89 -13.07 -31.90
N GLY A 102 17.39 -12.07 -32.62
CA GLY A 102 16.67 -12.23 -33.89
C GLY A 102 15.31 -12.92 -33.76
N PRO A 103 14.44 -12.83 -34.77
CA PRO A 103 13.08 -13.36 -34.71
C PRO A 103 13.07 -14.87 -34.93
N GLY A 104 13.33 -15.63 -33.87
CA GLY A 104 12.91 -17.02 -33.80
C GLY A 104 11.39 -17.05 -33.57
N ASP A 105 10.65 -17.20 -34.67
CA ASP A 105 9.19 -17.32 -34.81
C ASP A 105 8.42 -16.01 -35.18
N THR A 106 7.93 -16.01 -36.42
CA THR A 106 7.54 -14.85 -37.25
C THR A 106 6.07 -14.43 -37.10
N THR A 107 5.61 -14.19 -35.87
CA THR A 107 4.36 -13.43 -35.62
C THR A 107 4.41 -12.47 -34.42
N LEU A 108 5.45 -12.52 -33.57
CA LEU A 108 5.55 -11.70 -32.35
C LEU A 108 6.67 -10.63 -32.39
N SER A 109 7.50 -10.63 -33.44
CA SER A 109 8.80 -9.95 -33.42
C SER A 109 8.77 -8.45 -33.77
N ALA A 110 7.62 -7.89 -34.15
CA ALA A 110 7.50 -6.46 -34.50
C ALA A 110 7.00 -5.59 -33.33
N GLN A 111 6.60 -6.17 -32.18
CA GLN A 111 5.74 -5.48 -31.21
C GLN A 111 6.29 -5.23 -29.81
N ALA A 112 7.35 -5.90 -29.36
CA ALA A 112 7.85 -5.63 -28.02
C ALA A 112 8.73 -4.38 -28.06
N LYS A 113 8.13 -3.18 -28.11
CA LYS A 113 8.83 -1.94 -27.76
C LYS A 113 9.11 -1.97 -26.25
N TYR A 114 10.29 -1.53 -25.83
CA TYR A 114 10.56 -1.37 -24.39
C TYR A 114 9.47 -0.50 -23.77
N LYS A 115 8.79 -1.05 -22.78
CA LYS A 115 7.82 -0.34 -21.96
C LYS A 115 8.50 -0.01 -20.65
N GLU A 116 8.38 1.24 -20.24
CA GLU A 116 8.87 1.68 -18.94
C GLU A 116 8.11 0.93 -17.84
N PRO A 117 8.80 0.46 -16.78
CA PRO A 117 8.16 -0.31 -15.72
C PRO A 117 7.01 0.44 -15.04
N LYS A 118 5.87 -0.24 -14.87
CA LYS A 118 4.78 0.24 -14.03
C LYS A 118 5.05 -0.08 -12.56
N VAL A 119 4.82 0.89 -11.68
CA VAL A 119 5.08 0.78 -10.24
C VAL A 119 3.78 0.94 -9.45
N LEU A 120 3.56 0.09 -8.46
CA LEU A 120 2.49 0.22 -7.49
C LEU A 120 3.06 0.49 -6.09
N GLU A 121 2.69 1.61 -5.48
CA GLU A 121 2.76 1.82 -4.04
C GLU A 121 1.40 1.48 -3.44
N ALA A 122 1.31 0.34 -2.74
CA ALA A 122 0.02 -0.19 -2.31
C ALA A 122 -0.56 0.51 -1.06
N LEU A 123 0.26 1.21 -0.27
CA LEU A 123 -0.11 1.92 0.96
C LEU A 123 0.53 3.31 0.99
N ALA A 124 -0.02 4.25 0.24
CA ALA A 124 0.67 5.48 -0.15
C ALA A 124 0.68 6.59 0.91
N ALA A 125 -0.28 6.63 1.83
CA ALA A 125 -0.45 7.73 2.78
C ALA A 125 -0.36 9.11 2.10
N SER A 126 0.70 9.88 2.37
CA SER A 126 0.96 11.20 1.76
C SER A 126 1.34 11.15 0.27
N GLY A 127 1.62 9.97 -0.28
CA GLY A 127 2.18 9.77 -1.61
C GLY A 127 3.67 10.07 -1.73
N LEU A 128 4.37 10.36 -0.62
CA LEU A 128 5.78 10.75 -0.63
C LEU A 128 6.65 9.78 -1.43
N ARG A 129 6.49 8.48 -1.19
CA ARG A 129 7.32 7.44 -1.84
C ARG A 129 6.99 7.35 -3.33
N ALA A 130 5.73 7.32 -3.74
CA ALA A 130 5.32 7.35 -5.15
C ALA A 130 5.85 8.58 -5.89
N ILE A 131 5.75 9.77 -5.28
CA ILE A 131 6.26 11.01 -5.87
C ILE A 131 7.78 10.96 -5.98
N ARG A 132 8.49 10.44 -4.97
CA ARG A 132 9.94 10.25 -5.04
C ARG A 132 10.33 9.27 -6.14
N TYR A 133 9.58 8.19 -6.36
CA TYR A 133 9.81 7.29 -7.49
C TYR A 133 9.68 8.03 -8.82
N ALA A 134 8.58 8.77 -9.02
CA ALA A 134 8.34 9.53 -10.25
C ALA A 134 9.40 10.59 -10.54
N VAL A 135 9.91 11.26 -9.50
CA VAL A 135 10.83 12.41 -9.63
C VAL A 135 12.30 12.00 -9.61
N GLU A 136 12.65 10.94 -8.89
CA GLU A 136 14.05 10.56 -8.65
C GLU A 136 14.51 9.35 -9.47
N VAL A 137 13.60 8.61 -10.11
CA VAL A 137 13.94 7.43 -10.92
C VAL A 137 13.61 7.68 -12.39
N ASP A 138 14.65 7.86 -13.19
CA ASP A 138 14.52 8.00 -14.65
C ASP A 138 14.16 6.64 -15.27
N GLY A 139 13.32 6.65 -16.32
CA GLY A 139 12.93 5.45 -17.06
C GLY A 139 11.85 4.58 -16.40
N ILE A 140 11.25 5.03 -15.29
CA ILE A 140 9.96 4.45 -14.81
C ILE A 140 8.79 5.07 -15.53
N GLY A 141 7.75 4.26 -15.72
CA GLY A 141 6.49 4.69 -16.29
C GLY A 141 5.56 5.26 -15.22
N GLU A 142 4.30 4.81 -15.26
CA GLU A 142 3.25 5.19 -14.32
C GLU A 142 3.53 4.64 -12.91
N VAL A 143 3.27 5.47 -11.90
CA VAL A 143 3.34 5.12 -10.48
C VAL A 143 1.95 5.24 -9.87
N THR A 144 1.32 4.11 -9.60
CA THR A 144 0.02 4.06 -8.94
C THR A 144 0.21 4.16 -7.43
N ALA A 145 -0.44 5.13 -6.80
CA ALA A 145 -0.41 5.34 -5.36
C ALA A 145 -1.79 5.01 -4.76
N VAL A 146 -1.89 3.92 -3.99
CA VAL A 146 -3.16 3.45 -3.42
C VAL A 146 -3.23 3.72 -1.93
N ASP A 147 -4.36 4.24 -1.45
CA ASP A 147 -4.66 4.32 -0.03
C ASP A 147 -6.16 4.10 0.20
N ASN A 148 -6.54 3.56 1.37
CA ASN A 148 -7.94 3.31 1.72
C ASN A 148 -8.59 4.47 2.50
N ASN A 149 -7.79 5.44 2.93
CA ASN A 149 -8.24 6.65 3.59
C ASN A 149 -8.38 7.79 2.58
N GLU A 150 -9.60 8.32 2.42
CA GLU A 150 -9.89 9.43 1.52
C GLU A 150 -9.05 10.68 1.85
N ALA A 151 -8.83 10.98 3.13
CA ALA A 151 -8.00 12.13 3.54
C ALA A 151 -6.54 11.97 3.10
N ALA A 152 -6.01 10.73 3.13
CA ALA A 152 -4.66 10.43 2.65
C ALA A 152 -4.57 10.59 1.13
N VAL A 153 -5.58 10.13 0.38
CA VAL A 153 -5.66 10.29 -1.07
C VAL A 153 -5.73 11.77 -1.47
N GLU A 154 -6.52 12.58 -0.76
CA GLU A 154 -6.58 14.03 -1.01
C GLU A 154 -5.25 14.73 -0.68
N ALA A 155 -4.56 14.32 0.37
CA ALA A 155 -3.22 14.81 0.67
C ALA A 155 -2.21 14.40 -0.41
N CYS A 156 -2.28 13.15 -0.89
CA CYS A 156 -1.48 12.65 -1.99
C CYS A 156 -1.69 13.49 -3.26
N LYS A 157 -2.93 13.76 -3.66
CA LYS A 157 -3.25 14.63 -4.80
C LYS A 157 -2.64 16.02 -4.67
N LYS A 158 -2.76 16.65 -3.50
CA LYS A 158 -2.15 17.97 -3.22
C LYS A 158 -0.63 17.93 -3.33
N ASN A 159 0.00 16.91 -2.76
CA ASN A 159 1.45 16.73 -2.82
C ASN A 159 1.94 16.45 -4.25
N ILE A 160 1.20 15.68 -5.06
CA ILE A 160 1.53 15.46 -6.46
C ILE A 160 1.57 16.79 -7.23
N GLN A 161 0.56 17.64 -7.05
CA GLN A 161 0.49 18.95 -7.69
C GLN A 161 1.63 19.87 -7.22
N HIS A 162 1.96 19.85 -5.93
CA HIS A 162 3.04 20.64 -5.34
C HIS A 162 4.42 20.32 -5.93
N ASN A 163 4.66 19.05 -6.30
CA ASN A 163 5.94 18.59 -6.85
C ASN A 163 6.03 18.72 -8.39
N GLY A 164 5.13 19.48 -9.00
CA GLY A 164 5.22 19.91 -10.39
C GLY A 164 4.73 18.89 -11.44
N SER A 165 5.00 19.22 -12.70
CA SER A 165 4.44 18.50 -13.86
C SER A 165 4.97 17.07 -14.00
N LEU A 166 6.23 16.81 -13.60
CA LEU A 166 6.80 15.46 -13.67
C LEU A 166 6.05 14.50 -12.73
N ALA A 167 5.81 14.90 -11.48
CA ALA A 167 5.01 14.12 -10.54
C ALA A 167 3.58 13.95 -11.06
N SER A 168 2.95 15.05 -11.52
CA SER A 168 1.56 15.05 -11.99
C SER A 168 1.33 14.21 -13.25
N SER A 169 2.35 14.01 -14.09
CA SER A 169 2.24 13.21 -15.32
C SER A 169 2.48 11.71 -15.12
N LYS A 170 3.07 11.30 -13.98
CA LYS A 170 3.42 9.90 -13.71
C LYS A 170 2.67 9.28 -12.55
N VAL A 171 2.33 10.06 -11.51
CA VAL A 171 1.72 9.52 -10.30
C VAL A 171 0.20 9.55 -10.41
N VAL A 172 -0.44 8.41 -10.23
CA VAL A 172 -1.91 8.26 -10.27
C VAL A 172 -2.42 7.81 -8.90
N PRO A 173 -3.10 8.69 -8.15
CA PRO A 173 -3.65 8.35 -6.83
C PRO A 173 -4.99 7.63 -6.94
N HIS A 174 -5.19 6.59 -6.14
CA HIS A 174 -6.43 5.80 -6.08
C HIS A 174 -6.91 5.61 -4.63
N HIS A 175 -8.22 5.81 -4.43
CA HIS A 175 -8.89 5.47 -3.19
C HIS A 175 -9.44 4.05 -3.26
N ALA A 176 -8.74 3.09 -2.65
CA ALA A 176 -9.12 1.67 -2.67
C ALA A 176 -8.47 0.88 -1.52
N ASP A 177 -9.05 -0.28 -1.18
CA ASP A 177 -8.35 -1.28 -0.37
C ASP A 177 -7.24 -1.91 -1.21
N ALA A 178 -6.00 -1.84 -0.72
CA ALA A 178 -4.82 -2.35 -1.41
C ALA A 178 -4.94 -3.82 -1.84
N ARG A 179 -5.57 -4.68 -1.02
CA ARG A 179 -5.71 -6.12 -1.31
C ARG A 179 -6.66 -6.33 -2.48
N VAL A 180 -7.77 -5.60 -2.48
CA VAL A 180 -8.77 -5.65 -3.57
C VAL A 180 -8.17 -5.08 -4.84
N TYR A 181 -7.51 -3.91 -4.76
CA TYR A 181 -6.86 -3.28 -5.89
C TYR A 181 -5.83 -4.22 -6.53
N MET A 182 -4.92 -4.80 -5.75
CA MET A 182 -3.94 -5.74 -6.27
C MET A 182 -4.58 -7.00 -6.89
N LEU A 183 -5.67 -7.52 -6.31
CA LEU A 183 -6.37 -8.70 -6.81
C LEU A 183 -7.06 -8.44 -8.15
N THR A 184 -7.56 -7.23 -8.40
CA THR A 184 -8.20 -6.86 -9.66
C THR A 184 -7.22 -6.46 -10.77
N HIS A 185 -5.93 -6.32 -10.47
CA HIS A 185 -4.87 -5.97 -11.42
C HIS A 185 -3.77 -7.07 -11.45
N PRO A 186 -4.13 -8.32 -11.79
CA PRO A 186 -3.17 -9.42 -11.80
C PRO A 186 -2.12 -9.23 -12.90
N LYS A 187 -0.85 -9.45 -12.54
CA LYS A 187 0.32 -9.32 -13.43
C LYS A 187 0.44 -7.97 -14.14
N GLU A 188 -0.10 -6.91 -13.57
CA GLU A 188 -0.09 -5.59 -14.21
C GLU A 188 1.16 -4.77 -13.90
N PHE A 189 1.71 -4.91 -12.70
CA PHE A 189 2.78 -4.04 -12.23
C PHE A 189 4.13 -4.74 -12.28
N ASP A 190 5.11 -4.12 -12.94
CA ASP A 190 6.50 -4.60 -12.94
C ASP A 190 7.14 -4.48 -11.56
N VAL A 191 6.66 -3.53 -10.74
CA VAL A 191 7.13 -3.31 -9.38
C VAL A 191 5.94 -3.13 -8.44
N VAL A 192 5.91 -3.87 -7.34
CA VAL A 192 4.95 -3.69 -6.24
C VAL A 192 5.70 -3.39 -4.96
N ASP A 193 5.36 -2.28 -4.29
CA ASP A 193 5.88 -1.92 -2.97
C ASP A 193 4.80 -2.03 -1.89
N LEU A 194 5.07 -2.91 -0.92
CA LEU A 194 4.29 -3.09 0.29
C LEU A 194 5.06 -2.51 1.48
N ASP A 195 4.60 -1.38 2.01
CA ASP A 195 5.17 -0.75 3.22
C ASP A 195 4.10 -0.53 4.31
N PRO A 196 3.45 -1.59 4.80
CA PRO A 196 2.40 -1.45 5.80
C PRO A 196 2.98 -1.20 7.20
N TYR A 197 2.14 -0.66 8.07
CA TYR A 197 2.42 -0.68 9.49
C TYR A 197 2.17 -2.06 10.08
N GLY A 198 3.21 -2.58 10.70
CA GLY A 198 3.20 -3.89 11.30
C GLY A 198 3.47 -4.97 10.26
N SER A 199 2.49 -5.84 10.03
CA SER A 199 2.67 -7.04 9.24
C SER A 199 2.20 -6.87 7.79
N PRO A 200 2.99 -7.31 6.79
CA PRO A 200 2.54 -7.37 5.41
C PRO A 200 1.70 -8.60 5.09
N ALA A 201 1.55 -9.56 6.01
CA ALA A 201 0.94 -10.87 5.74
C ALA A 201 -0.43 -10.79 5.06
N ALA A 202 -1.28 -9.83 5.45
CA ALA A 202 -2.62 -9.66 4.89
C ALA A 202 -2.64 -9.21 3.41
N PHE A 203 -1.53 -8.73 2.88
CA PHE A 203 -1.39 -8.20 1.53
C PHE A 203 -0.64 -9.15 0.59
N LEU A 204 0.07 -10.14 1.13
CA LEU A 204 1.02 -10.96 0.37
C LEU A 204 0.33 -11.76 -0.74
N ASP A 205 -0.83 -12.36 -0.48
CA ASP A 205 -1.53 -13.18 -1.48
C ASP A 205 -1.95 -12.36 -2.71
N SER A 206 -2.45 -11.15 -2.51
CA SER A 206 -2.78 -10.24 -3.61
C SER A 206 -1.53 -9.72 -4.31
N ALA A 207 -0.48 -9.39 -3.56
CA ALA A 207 0.75 -8.81 -4.13
C ALA A 207 1.50 -9.78 -5.04
N VAL A 208 1.61 -11.06 -4.66
CA VAL A 208 2.26 -12.08 -5.51
C VAL A 208 1.47 -12.38 -6.79
N GLN A 209 0.17 -12.10 -6.82
CA GLN A 209 -0.65 -12.20 -8.03
C GLN A 209 -0.55 -10.94 -8.90
N CYS A 210 -0.46 -9.77 -8.26
CA CYS A 210 -0.42 -8.46 -8.89
C CYS A 210 0.89 -8.18 -9.64
N VAL A 211 2.03 -8.64 -9.10
CA VAL A 211 3.34 -8.41 -9.73
C VAL A 211 3.48 -9.18 -11.05
N ALA A 212 3.95 -8.52 -12.10
CA ALA A 212 4.17 -9.10 -13.43
C ALA A 212 5.28 -10.18 -13.40
N ASP A 213 5.32 -11.02 -14.43
CA ASP A 213 6.35 -12.06 -14.53
C ASP A 213 7.75 -11.42 -14.69
N GLY A 214 8.69 -11.87 -13.84
CA GLY A 214 10.02 -11.29 -13.70
C GLY A 214 10.08 -9.94 -12.97
N GLY A 215 8.92 -9.38 -12.58
CA GLY A 215 8.82 -8.14 -11.81
C GLY A 215 9.43 -8.24 -10.42
N ILE A 216 9.44 -7.13 -9.68
CA ILE A 216 10.02 -7.08 -8.33
C ILE A 216 8.96 -6.76 -7.27
N LEU A 217 8.93 -7.54 -6.20
CA LEU A 217 8.17 -7.27 -5.00
C LEU A 217 9.11 -6.69 -3.93
N MET A 218 8.81 -5.48 -3.47
CA MET A 218 9.48 -4.82 -2.36
C MET A 218 8.56 -4.84 -1.16
N CYS A 219 9.02 -5.35 -0.02
CA CYS A 219 8.15 -5.58 1.12
C CYS A 219 8.84 -5.22 2.44
N SER A 220 8.20 -4.39 3.24
CA SER A 220 8.60 -4.08 4.61
C SER A 220 7.75 -4.83 5.62
N ALA A 221 8.34 -5.14 6.78
CA ALA A 221 7.61 -5.49 7.99
C ALA A 221 8.16 -4.68 9.17
N THR A 222 7.28 -4.02 9.92
CA THR A 222 7.64 -3.20 11.08
C THR A 222 7.21 -3.82 12.41
N ASP A 223 6.55 -4.99 12.41
CA ASP A 223 6.18 -5.71 13.64
C ASP A 223 7.33 -6.59 14.16
N MET A 224 8.53 -6.02 14.24
CA MET A 224 9.73 -6.71 14.73
C MET A 224 9.59 -7.27 16.14
N ALA A 225 8.74 -6.69 16.99
CA ALA A 225 8.43 -7.28 18.30
C ALA A 225 7.83 -8.70 18.19
N VAL A 226 7.06 -8.97 17.14
CA VAL A 226 6.52 -10.31 16.85
C VAL A 226 7.60 -11.19 16.22
N LEU A 227 8.23 -10.70 15.15
CA LEU A 227 9.21 -11.46 14.36
C LEU A 227 10.50 -11.79 15.12
N ALA A 228 10.90 -10.96 16.10
CA ALA A 228 12.08 -11.18 16.95
C ALA A 228 11.81 -12.03 18.20
N GLY A 229 10.61 -12.61 18.31
CA GLY A 229 10.28 -13.58 19.37
C GLY A 229 9.60 -13.01 20.61
N GLY A 230 8.99 -11.83 20.53
CA GLY A 230 8.18 -11.28 21.63
C GLY A 230 6.84 -11.99 21.82
N ASN A 231 6.21 -12.44 20.72
CA ASN A 231 5.00 -13.26 20.78
C ASN A 231 5.00 -14.31 19.67
N ALA A 232 5.27 -15.55 20.06
CA ALA A 232 5.43 -16.66 19.13
C ALA A 232 4.11 -17.10 18.47
N GLU A 233 3.00 -17.08 19.19
CA GLU A 233 1.68 -17.46 18.66
C GLU A 233 1.18 -16.46 17.62
N VAL A 234 1.40 -15.16 17.87
CA VAL A 234 1.07 -14.10 16.90
C VAL A 234 1.94 -14.21 15.65
N CYS A 235 3.23 -14.54 15.81
CA CYS A 235 4.12 -14.77 14.68
C CYS A 235 3.67 -15.98 13.86
N PHE A 236 3.29 -17.08 14.51
CA PHE A 236 2.76 -18.26 13.84
C PHE A 236 1.46 -17.95 13.09
N SER A 237 0.53 -17.23 13.72
CA SER A 237 -0.74 -16.84 13.10
C SER A 237 -0.56 -15.95 11.86
N LYS A 238 0.37 -14.98 11.90
CA LYS A 238 0.62 -14.05 10.79
C LYS A 238 1.49 -14.64 9.69
N TYR A 239 2.56 -15.33 10.07
CA TYR A 239 3.67 -15.71 9.17
C TYR A 239 3.80 -17.22 8.96
N GLY A 240 3.02 -18.04 9.66
CA GLY A 240 3.11 -19.50 9.58
C GLY A 240 4.40 -20.08 10.16
N SER A 241 5.12 -19.32 10.98
CA SER A 241 6.44 -19.69 11.50
C SER A 241 6.60 -19.31 12.98
N TYR A 242 7.42 -20.08 13.71
CA TYR A 242 7.80 -19.76 15.08
C TYR A 242 9.11 -18.93 15.09
N PRO A 243 9.13 -17.78 15.79
CA PRO A 243 10.30 -16.92 15.85
C PRO A 243 11.34 -17.44 16.84
N LEU A 244 12.61 -17.12 16.58
CA LEU A 244 13.70 -17.38 17.51
C LEU A 244 13.98 -16.13 18.35
N ARG A 245 13.97 -16.29 19.67
CA ARG A 245 14.47 -15.27 20.59
C ARG A 245 15.96 -15.48 20.82
N GLY A 246 16.78 -14.48 20.49
CA GLY A 246 18.23 -14.57 20.66
C GLY A 246 19.00 -13.51 19.86
N LYS A 247 20.32 -13.61 19.81
CA LYS A 247 21.19 -12.63 19.12
C LYS A 247 20.96 -12.56 17.62
N HIS A 248 20.51 -13.66 17.02
CA HIS A 248 20.25 -13.79 15.58
C HIS A 248 18.76 -13.60 15.22
N CYS A 249 17.97 -13.01 16.11
CA CYS A 249 16.53 -12.85 15.91
C CYS A 249 16.19 -11.99 14.68
N HIS A 250 17.01 -11.00 14.33
CA HIS A 250 16.78 -10.14 13.17
C HIS A 250 17.00 -10.87 11.83
N GLU A 251 18.01 -11.75 11.77
CA GLU A 251 18.22 -12.61 10.61
C GLU A 251 17.09 -13.64 10.50
N MET A 252 16.67 -14.23 11.64
CA MET A 252 15.54 -15.14 11.67
C MET A 252 14.24 -14.45 11.22
N ALA A 253 14.01 -13.19 11.61
CA ALA A 253 12.88 -12.39 11.17
C ALA A 253 12.84 -12.24 9.64
N LEU A 254 13.98 -11.98 9.01
CA LEU A 254 14.10 -11.95 7.54
C LEU A 254 13.74 -13.30 6.92
N ARG A 255 14.27 -14.41 7.46
CA ARG A 255 13.98 -15.75 6.96
C ARG A 255 12.51 -16.13 7.10
N ILE A 256 11.87 -15.73 8.21
CA ILE A 256 10.44 -15.93 8.44
C ILE A 256 9.61 -15.16 7.42
N LEU A 257 9.95 -13.88 7.17
CA LEU A 257 9.25 -13.09 6.16
C LEU A 257 9.41 -13.69 4.76
N LEU A 258 10.63 -14.10 4.38
CA LEU A 258 10.89 -14.76 3.10
C LEU A 258 10.10 -16.06 2.95
N ALA A 259 10.10 -16.93 3.97
CA ALA A 259 9.33 -18.17 3.95
C ALA A 259 7.82 -17.92 3.85
N CYS A 260 7.33 -16.89 4.55
CA CYS A 260 5.94 -16.48 4.45
C CYS A 260 5.59 -16.05 3.02
N ILE A 261 6.40 -15.20 2.39
CA ILE A 261 6.16 -14.74 1.01
C ILE A 261 6.24 -15.91 0.01
N GLU A 262 7.25 -16.78 0.11
CA GLU A 262 7.39 -17.98 -0.74
C GLU A 262 6.15 -18.89 -0.61
N SER A 263 5.63 -19.07 0.61
CA SER A 263 4.42 -19.89 0.83
C SER A 263 3.16 -19.32 0.17
N HIS A 264 3.11 -18.00 -0.08
CA HIS A 264 2.05 -17.37 -0.86
C HIS A 264 2.32 -17.53 -2.37
N ALA A 265 3.56 -17.29 -2.81
CA ALA A 265 3.96 -17.41 -4.22
C ALA A 265 3.72 -18.81 -4.79
N ILE A 266 4.08 -19.87 -4.05
CA ILE A 266 3.95 -21.26 -4.51
C ILE A 266 2.50 -21.65 -4.81
N ARG A 267 1.52 -21.09 -4.08
CA ARG A 267 0.07 -21.35 -4.33
C ARG A 267 -0.34 -20.93 -5.74
N HIS A 268 0.36 -19.94 -6.29
CA HIS A 268 0.12 -19.36 -7.60
C HIS A 268 1.11 -19.86 -8.66
N LYS A 269 1.83 -20.96 -8.39
CA LYS A 269 2.88 -21.53 -9.27
C LYS A 269 4.02 -20.55 -9.56
N ARG A 270 4.36 -19.73 -8.57
CA ARG A 270 5.49 -18.79 -8.60
C ARG A 270 6.50 -19.17 -7.53
N TYR A 271 7.71 -18.67 -7.67
CA TYR A 271 8.77 -18.76 -6.67
C TYR A 271 9.36 -17.35 -6.50
N ILE A 272 10.00 -17.08 -5.37
CA ILE A 272 10.72 -15.80 -5.17
C ILE A 272 12.23 -16.00 -5.25
N VAL A 273 12.92 -14.99 -5.74
CA VAL A 273 14.38 -14.90 -5.70
C VAL A 273 14.77 -13.71 -4.84
N PRO A 274 15.30 -13.92 -3.62
CA PRO A 274 15.77 -12.82 -2.79
C PRO A 274 16.92 -12.07 -3.44
N ILE A 275 16.75 -10.76 -3.66
CA ILE A 275 17.76 -9.86 -4.24
C ILE A 275 18.51 -9.17 -3.10
N ILE A 276 17.77 -8.54 -2.19
CA ILE A 276 18.29 -7.86 -0.99
C ILE A 276 17.36 -8.18 0.19
N SER A 277 17.93 -8.37 1.37
CA SER A 277 17.21 -8.58 2.63
C SER A 277 17.96 -7.85 3.74
N VAL A 278 17.32 -6.87 4.37
CA VAL A 278 17.98 -5.97 5.32
C VAL A 278 17.11 -5.74 6.55
N HIS A 279 17.78 -5.65 7.70
CA HIS A 279 17.22 -5.17 8.95
C HIS A 279 17.76 -3.77 9.21
N MET A 280 16.89 -2.81 9.48
CA MET A 280 17.26 -1.45 9.85
C MET A 280 16.38 -0.97 11.00
N ASP A 281 17.02 -0.73 12.14
CA ASP A 281 16.40 -0.25 13.39
C ASP A 281 15.19 -1.08 13.84
N PHE A 282 13.97 -0.68 13.46
CA PHE A 282 12.71 -1.28 13.90
C PHE A 282 11.93 -1.98 12.77
N TYR A 283 12.50 -2.07 11.57
CA TYR A 283 11.87 -2.76 10.45
C TYR A 283 12.85 -3.67 9.72
N ILE A 284 12.28 -4.63 9.00
CA ILE A 284 12.97 -5.40 7.98
C ILE A 284 12.39 -5.06 6.61
N ARG A 285 13.23 -5.16 5.58
CA ARG A 285 12.82 -4.96 4.19
C ARG A 285 13.47 -5.99 3.29
N VAL A 286 12.67 -6.56 2.40
CA VAL A 286 13.11 -7.55 1.40
C VAL A 286 12.73 -7.09 0.00
N PHE A 287 13.58 -7.41 -0.97
CA PHE A 287 13.41 -7.11 -2.39
C PHE A 287 13.53 -8.43 -3.15
N LEU A 288 12.49 -8.82 -3.88
CA LEU A 288 12.31 -10.16 -4.42
C LEU A 288 11.99 -10.09 -5.90
N GLY A 289 12.68 -10.88 -6.72
CA GLY A 289 12.36 -11.08 -8.16
C GLY A 289 11.68 -12.39 -8.44
#